data_AF-A0A163D8J7-F1
#
_entry.id   AF-A0A163D8J7-F1
#
_cell.length_a   1.000
_cell.length_b   1.000
_cell.length_c   1.000
_cell.angle_alpha   90.00
_cell.angle_beta   90.00
_cell.angle_gamma   90.00
#
_symmetry.space_group_name_H-M   'P 1'
#
loop_
_entity.id
_entity.type
_entity.pdbx_description
1 polymer ?
#
loop_
_entity_poly.entity_id
_entity_poly.type
_entity_poly.pdbx_seq_one_letter_code
_entity_poly.pdbx_strand_id
1 'polypeptide(L)'
;MDPLLHTPRLRLSLLTSAEQGSEELGWLHEWRSNAASMAWSIHPPSKTLSETQKLISGLLPSAPVRTNETVDAGDKARFRIAYAVHRLPLASQPHDKDAAADNDDDDDDGNNNNNNNNNNNNNNNNNNNDDDDDDNNDNSSNNKEEKPSFIGVISLLPTTDNHLALPPHLTIPTAREPSTLVVELAYAFLPAAWGRGFATEAITAVLGAARSEQGEAFWAGWEGVWMRVVVNERNPASRAVMRRCGVQERGVFEWKGEAVFIGGSWRTEDRLVVLGGWLRGGE
;
A
#
# COMPACT_ATOMS: atom_id res chain seq x y z
N MET A 1 -12.78 -11.29 3.17
CA MET A 1 -11.33 -11.12 2.94
C MET A 1 -10.56 -11.81 4.04
N ASP A 2 -9.43 -12.41 3.71
CA ASP A 2 -8.54 -13.07 4.69
C ASP A 2 -7.99 -12.03 5.69
N PRO A 3 -8.12 -12.22 7.01
CA PRO A 3 -7.56 -11.31 8.00
C PRO A 3 -6.03 -11.23 7.94
N LEU A 4 -5.34 -12.20 7.35
CA LEU A 4 -3.89 -12.28 7.36
C LEU A 4 -3.34 -12.76 6.01
N LEU A 5 -2.56 -11.91 5.33
CA LEU A 5 -1.86 -12.29 4.11
C LEU A 5 -0.37 -12.45 4.38
N HIS A 6 0.22 -13.48 3.79
CA HIS A 6 1.65 -13.73 3.86
C HIS A 6 2.28 -13.66 2.48
N THR A 7 3.47 -13.11 2.44
CA THR A 7 4.36 -13.14 1.28
C THR A 7 5.76 -13.56 1.75
N PRO A 8 6.73 -13.82 0.86
CA PRO A 8 8.07 -14.22 1.28
C PRO A 8 8.72 -13.23 2.28
N ARG A 9 8.42 -11.93 2.17
CA ARG A 9 9.05 -10.89 3.00
C ARG A 9 8.10 -10.14 3.92
N LEU A 10 6.79 -10.33 3.78
CA LEU A 10 5.78 -9.49 4.43
C LEU A 10 4.70 -10.31 5.14
N ARG A 11 4.15 -9.68 6.18
CA ARG A 11 2.89 -10.06 6.83
C ARG A 11 1.94 -8.88 6.75
N LEU A 12 0.77 -9.07 6.16
CA LEU A 12 -0.27 -8.05 6.08
C LEU A 12 -1.42 -8.43 7.01
N SER A 13 -1.66 -7.61 8.03
CA SER A 13 -2.73 -7.84 9.00
C SER A 13 -3.90 -6.89 8.72
N LEU A 14 -5.11 -7.41 8.59
CA LEU A 14 -6.31 -6.61 8.39
C LEU A 14 -6.54 -5.72 9.62
N LEU A 15 -6.67 -4.41 9.41
CA LEU A 15 -6.96 -3.43 10.44
C LEU A 15 -8.45 -3.49 10.79
N THR A 16 -8.75 -3.98 11.98
CA THR A 16 -10.13 -4.09 12.49
C THR A 16 -10.49 -3.01 13.51
N SER A 17 -9.49 -2.40 14.14
CA SER A 17 -9.68 -1.34 15.15
C SER A 17 -8.51 -0.35 15.14
N ALA A 18 -8.72 0.79 15.79
CA ALA A 18 -7.64 1.71 16.16
C ALA A 18 -8.03 2.44 17.44
N GLU A 19 -8.30 1.64 18.46
CA GLU A 19 -8.68 2.12 19.78
C GLU A 19 -7.49 2.80 20.46
N GLN A 20 -7.78 3.72 21.38
CA GLN A 20 -6.72 4.41 22.11
C GLN A 20 -5.93 3.40 22.96
N GLY A 21 -4.61 3.39 22.80
CA GLY A 21 -3.73 2.43 23.48
C GLY A 21 -3.50 1.11 22.72
N SER A 22 -4.16 0.90 21.58
CA SER A 22 -3.88 -0.24 20.70
C SER A 22 -2.52 -0.10 19.99
N GLU A 23 -1.93 -1.23 19.63
CA GLU A 23 -0.68 -1.27 18.86
C GLU A 23 -0.91 -0.72 17.44
N GLU A 24 -2.07 -1.03 16.86
CA GLU A 24 -2.51 -0.58 15.54
C GLU A 24 -2.58 0.94 15.45
N LEU A 25 -3.14 1.61 16.47
CA LEU A 25 -3.15 3.07 16.49
C LEU A 25 -1.73 3.65 16.59
N GLY A 26 -0.82 2.97 17.31
CA GLY A 26 0.59 3.32 17.37
C GLY A 26 1.26 3.29 15.99
N TRP A 27 1.14 2.16 15.28
CA TRP A 27 1.64 2.00 13.90
C TRP A 27 1.07 3.05 12.95
N LEU A 28 -0.26 3.23 12.99
CA LEU A 28 -0.95 4.19 12.13
C LEU A 28 -0.52 5.63 12.43
N HIS A 29 -0.22 5.96 13.69
CA HIS A 29 0.30 7.27 14.06
C HIS A 29 1.75 7.47 13.63
N GLU A 30 2.61 6.46 13.76
CA GLU A 30 3.98 6.49 13.23
C GLU A 30 3.97 6.83 11.73
N TRP A 31 3.13 6.14 10.96
CA TRP A 31 2.95 6.43 9.54
C TRP A 31 2.37 7.84 9.30
N ARG A 32 1.26 8.19 9.97
CA ARG A 32 0.54 9.46 9.75
C ARG A 32 1.32 10.69 10.19
N SER A 33 2.21 10.57 11.16
CA SER A 33 3.06 11.68 11.63
C SER A 33 4.32 11.86 10.78
N ASN A 34 4.69 10.87 9.97
CA ASN A 34 5.86 10.93 9.11
C ASN A 34 5.60 11.81 7.87
N ALA A 35 6.22 12.99 7.84
CA ALA A 35 6.01 13.97 6.77
C ALA A 35 6.31 13.44 5.37
N ALA A 36 7.36 12.62 5.21
CA ALA A 36 7.73 12.03 3.93
C ALA A 36 6.67 11.01 3.44
N SER A 37 6.13 10.20 4.36
CA SER A 37 5.07 9.23 4.05
C SER A 37 3.75 9.90 3.66
N MET A 38 3.48 11.08 4.23
CA MET A 38 2.27 11.86 3.95
C MET A 38 2.44 12.86 2.81
N ALA A 39 3.60 12.93 2.15
CA ALA A 39 3.85 13.91 1.10
C ALA A 39 2.84 13.84 -0.06
N TRP A 40 2.26 12.66 -0.31
CA TRP A 40 1.27 12.42 -1.37
C TRP A 40 -0.16 12.19 -0.86
N SER A 41 -0.42 12.50 0.41
CA SER A 41 -1.75 12.45 1.00
C SER A 41 -2.41 13.83 0.93
N ILE A 42 -3.71 13.84 0.65
CA ILE A 42 -4.56 15.05 0.68
C ILE A 42 -4.67 15.68 2.08
N HIS A 43 -4.36 14.90 3.12
CA HIS A 43 -4.30 15.36 4.50
C HIS A 43 -2.85 15.57 4.94
N PRO A 44 -2.55 16.67 5.67
CA PRO A 44 -1.23 16.89 6.24
C PRO A 44 -0.86 15.81 7.28
N PRO A 45 0.41 15.71 7.68
CA PRO A 45 0.82 14.81 8.76
C PRO A 45 0.04 15.09 10.05
N SER A 46 -0.36 14.02 10.74
CA SER A 46 -1.02 14.13 12.05
C SER A 46 0.01 14.49 13.12
N LYS A 47 -0.35 15.41 14.02
CA LYS A 47 0.49 15.83 15.15
C LYS A 47 0.21 15.04 16.42
N THR A 48 -0.97 14.44 16.52
CA THR A 48 -1.40 13.71 17.71
C THR A 48 -2.04 12.37 17.37
N LEU A 49 -2.07 11.47 18.36
CA LEU A 49 -2.81 10.20 18.27
C LEU A 49 -4.30 10.43 18.03
N SER A 50 -4.91 11.45 18.65
CA SER A 50 -6.34 11.74 18.47
C SER A 50 -6.66 12.21 17.04
N GLU A 51 -5.83 13.07 16.46
CA GLU A 51 -5.96 13.47 15.04
C GLU A 51 -5.82 12.26 14.10
N THR A 52 -4.87 11.38 14.41
CA THR A 52 -4.68 10.12 13.66
C THR A 52 -5.94 9.28 13.74
N GLN A 53 -6.43 9.00 14.95
CA GLN A 53 -7.62 8.19 15.21
C GLN A 53 -8.85 8.72 14.46
N LYS A 54 -9.07 10.04 14.50
CA LYS A 54 -10.17 10.68 13.77
C LYS A 54 -10.09 10.40 12.27
N LEU A 55 -8.91 10.53 11.67
CA LEU A 55 -8.73 10.34 10.22
C LEU A 55 -8.80 8.88 9.80
N ILE A 56 -8.18 7.97 10.55
CA ILE A 56 -8.18 6.53 10.21
C ILE A 56 -9.53 5.86 10.47
N SER A 57 -10.45 6.48 11.22
CA SER A 57 -11.82 5.98 11.34
C SER A 57 -12.52 5.82 9.98
N GLY A 58 -12.10 6.59 8.97
CA GLY A 58 -12.52 6.43 7.58
C GLY A 58 -11.93 5.21 6.85
N LEU A 59 -10.81 4.66 7.34
CA LEU A 59 -10.14 3.48 6.79
C LEU A 59 -10.68 2.18 7.39
N LEU A 60 -11.09 2.20 8.65
CA LEU A 60 -11.51 1.00 9.36
C LEU A 60 -12.87 0.49 8.86
N PRO A 61 -13.09 -0.85 8.87
CA PRO A 61 -14.40 -1.43 8.67
C PRO A 61 -15.44 -0.76 9.58
N SER A 62 -16.57 -0.36 9.00
CA SER A 62 -17.69 0.08 9.82
C SER A 62 -18.34 -1.15 10.46
N ALA A 63 -18.71 -1.06 11.75
CA ALA A 63 -19.41 -2.14 12.42
C ALA A 63 -20.62 -2.57 11.59
N PRO A 64 -20.91 -3.88 11.48
CA PRO A 64 -22.09 -4.34 10.77
C PRO A 64 -23.31 -3.74 11.46
N VAL A 65 -24.06 -2.90 10.74
CA VAL A 65 -25.35 -2.40 11.24
C VAL A 65 -26.26 -3.60 11.33
N ARG A 66 -26.64 -3.96 12.55
CA ARG A 66 -27.57 -5.05 12.82
C ARG A 66 -29.00 -4.58 12.52
N THR A 67 -29.39 -4.50 11.26
CA THR A 67 -30.80 -4.34 10.92
C THR A 67 -31.21 -5.37 9.87
N ASN A 68 -32.36 -6.00 10.11
CA ASN A 68 -33.06 -6.89 9.17
C ASN A 68 -33.68 -6.09 8.00
N GLU A 69 -33.12 -4.94 7.66
CA GLU A 69 -33.63 -4.06 6.62
C GLU A 69 -32.95 -4.41 5.30
N THR A 70 -33.75 -4.42 4.24
CA THR A 70 -33.29 -4.62 2.86
C THR A 70 -32.09 -3.72 2.58
N VAL A 71 -31.02 -4.31 2.06
CA VAL A 71 -29.75 -3.66 1.70
C VAL A 71 -30.03 -2.59 0.63
N ASP A 72 -30.45 -1.41 1.06
CA ASP A 72 -30.58 -0.25 0.17
C ASP A 72 -29.20 0.17 -0.31
N ALA A 73 -29.14 0.87 -1.44
CA ALA A 73 -27.91 1.34 -2.08
C ALA A 73 -26.97 2.17 -1.13
N GLY A 74 -27.47 2.59 0.04
CA GLY A 74 -26.68 3.18 1.12
C GLY A 74 -25.67 2.26 1.81
N ASP A 75 -25.75 0.93 1.61
CA ASP A 75 -24.83 -0.04 2.23
C ASP A 75 -23.47 -0.18 1.55
N LYS A 76 -23.24 0.53 0.43
CA LYS A 76 -21.94 0.58 -0.27
C LYS A 76 -20.79 1.03 0.63
N ALA A 77 -21.06 1.84 1.66
CA ALA A 77 -20.05 2.40 2.56
C ALA A 77 -19.42 1.40 3.54
N ARG A 78 -19.92 0.16 3.63
CA ARG A 78 -19.49 -0.83 4.63
C ARG A 78 -18.21 -1.59 4.27
N PHE A 79 -17.84 -1.63 2.99
CA PHE A 79 -16.77 -2.49 2.50
C PHE A 79 -15.42 -1.78 2.48
N ARG A 80 -14.82 -1.61 3.66
CA ARG A 80 -13.47 -1.04 3.79
C ARG A 80 -12.50 -2.15 4.14
N ILE A 81 -11.45 -2.27 3.33
CA ILE A 81 -10.35 -3.19 3.58
C ILE A 81 -9.11 -2.33 3.77
N ALA A 82 -8.44 -2.47 4.91
CA ALA A 82 -7.17 -1.82 5.16
C ALA A 82 -6.22 -2.81 5.83
N TYR A 83 -5.03 -3.01 5.27
CA TYR A 83 -4.00 -3.87 5.82
C TYR A 83 -2.85 -3.03 6.36
N ALA A 84 -2.41 -3.34 7.58
CA ALA A 84 -1.11 -2.96 8.09
C ALA A 84 -0.04 -3.90 7.53
N VAL A 85 0.98 -3.34 6.89
CA VAL A 85 2.04 -4.09 6.23
C VAL A 85 3.24 -4.16 7.18
N HIS A 86 3.66 -5.38 7.51
CA HIS A 86 4.82 -5.65 8.34
C HIS A 86 5.90 -6.36 7.53
N ARG A 87 7.15 -5.91 7.68
CA ARG A 87 8.32 -6.62 7.18
C ARG A 87 8.68 -7.75 8.13
N LEU A 88 8.87 -8.95 7.58
CA LEU A 88 9.39 -10.10 8.32
C LEU A 88 10.90 -10.00 8.50
N PRO A 89 11.45 -10.49 9.64
CA PRO A 89 12.88 -10.68 9.83
C PRO A 89 13.50 -11.56 8.76
N LEU A 90 14.79 -11.35 8.47
CA LEU A 90 15.54 -12.17 7.52
C LEU A 90 15.54 -13.66 7.91
N ALA A 91 15.70 -13.97 9.20
CA ALA A 91 15.68 -15.33 9.71
C ALA A 91 14.34 -16.06 9.50
N SER A 92 13.25 -15.31 9.30
CA SER A 92 11.92 -15.86 9.05
C SER A 92 11.61 -16.07 7.56
N GLN A 93 12.53 -15.68 6.67
CA GLN A 93 12.33 -15.87 5.24
C GLN A 93 12.64 -17.33 4.89
N PRO A 94 11.82 -17.98 4.05
CA PRO A 94 12.14 -19.31 3.56
C PRO A 94 13.47 -19.22 2.80
N HIS A 95 14.53 -19.76 3.40
CA HIS A 95 15.76 -19.99 2.68
C HIS A 95 15.46 -21.10 1.67
N ASP A 96 15.37 -20.74 0.39
CA ASP A 96 15.35 -21.67 -0.73
C ASP A 96 16.67 -22.46 -0.74
N LYS A 97 16.78 -23.46 0.13
CA LYS A 97 17.96 -24.33 0.25
C LYS A 97 18.07 -25.33 -0.90
N ASP A 98 17.07 -25.39 -1.78
CA ASP A 98 16.95 -26.43 -2.81
C ASP A 98 17.15 -25.91 -4.24
N ALA A 99 17.53 -24.64 -4.45
CA ALA A 99 17.72 -24.06 -5.80
C ALA A 99 19.17 -24.14 -6.34
N ALA A 100 20.08 -24.85 -5.65
CA ALA A 100 21.46 -25.03 -6.09
C ALA A 100 21.68 -26.42 -6.71
N ALA A 101 21.02 -26.69 -7.84
CA ALA A 101 21.41 -27.77 -8.75
C ALA A 101 20.97 -27.40 -10.17
N ASP A 102 21.94 -27.41 -11.08
CA ASP A 102 21.83 -27.28 -12.54
C ASP A 102 21.33 -25.95 -13.10
N ASN A 103 22.28 -25.14 -13.60
CA ASN A 103 22.28 -24.65 -14.98
C ASN A 103 23.59 -23.90 -15.25
N ASP A 104 24.61 -24.68 -15.63
CA ASP A 104 25.67 -24.19 -16.51
C ASP A 104 25.06 -23.93 -17.91
N ASP A 105 25.64 -22.96 -18.60
CA ASP A 105 25.50 -22.66 -20.03
C ASP A 105 24.21 -21.93 -20.49
N ASP A 106 24.27 -20.60 -20.62
CA ASP A 106 24.43 -19.98 -21.95
C ASP A 106 24.34 -18.43 -21.90
N ASP A 107 25.23 -17.83 -22.68
CA ASP A 107 25.36 -16.41 -23.02
C ASP A 107 24.06 -15.79 -23.57
N ASP A 108 23.71 -14.56 -23.16
CA ASP A 108 23.67 -13.37 -24.06
C ASP A 108 22.98 -12.14 -23.43
N ASP A 109 23.70 -11.03 -23.53
CA ASP A 109 23.26 -9.67 -23.83
C ASP A 109 22.09 -8.99 -23.07
N GLY A 110 22.52 -8.09 -22.18
CA GLY A 110 22.22 -6.67 -22.40
C GLY A 110 20.83 -6.18 -22.02
N ASN A 111 20.67 -5.72 -20.77
CA ASN A 111 19.73 -4.63 -20.54
C ASN A 111 20.15 -3.65 -19.45
N ASN A 112 19.94 -2.38 -19.81
CA ASN A 112 20.55 -1.16 -19.33
C ASN A 112 19.81 -0.62 -18.09
N ASN A 113 20.40 -0.83 -16.91
CA ASN A 113 19.87 -0.31 -15.64
C ASN A 113 20.42 1.11 -15.38
N ASN A 114 19.83 2.11 -16.02
CA ASN A 114 20.12 3.52 -15.75
C ASN A 114 19.42 3.97 -14.45
N ASN A 115 20.03 3.62 -13.32
CA ASN A 115 19.66 4.09 -11.98
C ASN A 115 20.41 5.42 -11.69
N ASN A 116 19.88 6.53 -12.16
CA ASN A 116 20.39 7.86 -11.79
C ASN A 116 19.81 8.28 -10.42
N ASN A 117 20.40 7.73 -9.35
CA ASN A 117 20.23 8.24 -7.99
C ASN A 117 21.37 9.23 -7.70
N ASN A 118 21.10 10.52 -7.95
CA ASN A 118 21.97 11.62 -7.57
C ASN A 118 21.92 11.80 -6.04
N ASN A 119 22.82 11.11 -5.33
CA ASN A 119 23.16 11.40 -3.94
C ASN A 119 24.63 11.84 -3.88
N ASN A 120 24.86 13.15 -4.02
CA ASN A 120 26.17 13.75 -3.86
C ASN A 120 26.53 13.88 -2.37
N ASN A 121 27.32 12.91 -1.91
CA ASN A 121 28.55 13.02 -1.12
C ASN A 121 28.71 14.23 -0.17
N ASN A 122 28.83 13.94 1.13
CA ASN A 122 29.99 14.37 1.91
C ASN A 122 30.19 13.43 3.11
N ASN A 123 31.02 12.40 2.96
CA ASN A 123 31.59 11.71 4.13
C ASN A 123 33.09 11.97 4.22
N ASN A 124 33.44 12.48 5.39
CA ASN A 124 34.74 12.86 5.88
C ASN A 124 35.57 11.61 6.16
N ASN A 125 36.70 11.47 5.46
CA ASN A 125 37.69 10.44 5.72
C ASN A 125 38.54 10.87 6.93
N ASN A 126 38.38 10.19 8.07
CA ASN A 126 39.41 10.23 9.11
C ASN A 126 39.73 8.80 9.54
N ASN A 127 40.86 8.33 9.03
CA ASN A 127 41.51 7.08 9.36
C ASN A 127 42.44 7.35 10.55
N ASN A 128 42.30 6.62 11.66
CA ASN A 128 43.40 6.40 12.58
C ASN A 128 43.18 5.12 13.41
N ASN A 129 44.26 4.32 13.40
CA ASN A 129 44.63 3.14 14.19
C ASN A 129 44.15 3.12 15.65
N ASP A 130 43.95 1.92 16.21
CA ASP A 130 44.98 1.23 17.01
C ASP A 130 44.51 -0.18 17.42
N ASP A 131 45.50 -1.08 17.46
CA ASP A 131 45.44 -2.44 17.98
C ASP A 131 44.97 -2.48 19.43
N ASP A 132 44.14 -3.47 19.79
CA ASP A 132 44.33 -4.25 21.01
C ASP A 132 43.44 -5.51 20.98
N ASP A 133 44.13 -6.65 21.07
CA ASP A 133 43.60 -7.99 21.28
C ASP A 133 42.83 -8.07 22.60
N ASP A 134 41.57 -8.50 22.55
CA ASP A 134 40.90 -9.13 23.70
C ASP A 134 39.87 -10.15 23.20
N ASP A 135 40.36 -11.39 23.07
CA ASP A 135 39.59 -12.62 22.86
C ASP A 135 38.61 -12.83 24.03
N ASN A 136 37.38 -12.32 23.89
CA ASN A 136 36.24 -12.77 24.70
C ASN A 136 35.14 -13.30 23.79
N ASN A 137 35.33 -14.56 23.39
CA ASN A 137 34.39 -15.41 22.68
C ASN A 137 33.23 -15.83 23.60
N ASP A 138 32.42 -14.87 24.03
CA ASP A 138 31.12 -15.13 24.65
C ASP A 138 30.07 -15.23 23.54
N ASN A 139 30.11 -16.37 22.82
CA ASN A 139 29.14 -16.75 21.81
C ASN A 139 27.81 -17.21 22.47
N SER A 140 27.29 -16.38 23.36
CA SER A 140 25.92 -16.48 23.85
C SER A 140 25.02 -15.87 22.78
N SER A 141 24.74 -16.67 21.76
CA SER A 141 23.77 -16.39 20.69
C SER A 141 22.38 -16.24 21.31
N ASN A 142 22.11 -15.07 21.88
CA ASN A 142 20.80 -14.59 22.24
C ASN A 142 20.01 -14.42 20.94
N ASN A 143 19.41 -15.52 20.47
CA ASN A 143 18.37 -15.54 19.44
C ASN A 143 17.14 -14.80 19.98
N LYS A 144 17.24 -13.48 20.13
CA LYS A 144 16.07 -12.62 20.27
C LYS A 144 15.34 -12.74 18.94
N GLU A 145 14.24 -13.48 18.98
CA GLU A 145 13.29 -13.57 17.88
C GLU A 145 12.94 -12.14 17.45
N GLU A 146 13.48 -11.73 16.29
CA GLU A 146 13.21 -10.40 15.76
C GLU A 146 11.71 -10.31 15.46
N LYS A 147 11.06 -9.26 15.95
CA LYS A 147 9.63 -9.07 15.72
C LYS A 147 9.40 -8.48 14.31
N PRO A 148 8.29 -8.81 13.63
CA PRO A 148 7.89 -8.11 12.42
C PRO A 148 7.80 -6.60 12.66
N SER A 149 8.33 -5.81 11.72
CA SER A 149 8.32 -4.34 11.83
C SER A 149 7.26 -3.73 10.92
N PHE A 150 6.43 -2.85 11.46
CA PHE A 150 5.45 -2.11 10.66
C PHE A 150 6.15 -1.20 9.65
N ILE A 151 5.69 -1.20 8.39
CA ILE A 151 6.31 -0.44 7.31
C ILE A 151 5.34 0.33 6.41
N GLY A 152 4.02 0.15 6.57
CA GLY A 152 3.06 0.85 5.73
C GLY A 152 1.63 0.34 5.82
N VAL A 153 0.76 0.93 5.02
CA VAL A 153 -0.66 0.62 4.93
C VAL A 153 -1.07 0.48 3.46
N ILE A 154 -1.97 -0.46 3.18
CA ILE A 154 -2.69 -0.58 1.91
C ILE A 154 -4.18 -0.61 2.22
N SER A 155 -4.99 0.04 1.39
CA SER A 155 -6.44 0.03 1.55
C SER A 155 -7.18 -0.08 0.21
N LEU A 156 -8.30 -0.80 0.23
CA LEU A 156 -9.35 -0.77 -0.79
C LEU A 156 -10.61 -0.18 -0.14
N LEU A 157 -10.99 1.02 -0.55
CA LEU A 157 -12.13 1.74 0.01
C LEU A 157 -13.21 1.93 -1.05
N PRO A 158 -14.50 1.86 -0.73
CA PRO A 158 -15.55 2.11 -1.70
C PRO A 158 -15.54 3.59 -2.06
N THR A 159 -15.72 3.91 -3.34
CA THR A 159 -15.87 5.31 -3.75
C THR A 159 -17.26 5.81 -3.37
N THR A 160 -17.33 6.90 -2.62
CA THR A 160 -18.56 7.63 -2.28
C THR A 160 -18.67 8.94 -3.05
N ASP A 161 -19.80 9.65 -2.92
CA ASP A 161 -20.03 10.94 -3.58
C ASP A 161 -19.00 12.04 -3.19
N ASN A 162 -18.28 11.84 -2.09
CA ASN A 162 -17.22 12.75 -1.64
C ASN A 162 -15.85 12.45 -2.28
N HIS A 163 -15.73 11.43 -3.13
CA HIS A 163 -14.48 11.16 -3.83
C HIS A 163 -14.35 12.00 -5.10
N LEU A 164 -13.11 12.05 -5.61
CA LEU A 164 -12.81 12.67 -6.90
C LEU A 164 -13.73 12.14 -8.00
N ALA A 165 -14.56 13.04 -8.54
CA ALA A 165 -15.37 12.80 -9.71
C ALA A 165 -14.44 12.71 -10.93
N LEU A 166 -14.47 11.57 -11.60
CA LEU A 166 -13.66 11.31 -12.79
C LEU A 166 -14.55 11.34 -14.03
N PRO A 167 -14.06 11.84 -15.18
CA PRO A 167 -14.77 11.77 -16.45
C PRO A 167 -15.16 10.32 -16.82
N PRO A 168 -16.30 10.10 -17.49
CA PRO A 168 -16.78 8.75 -17.84
C PRO A 168 -15.81 7.89 -18.65
N HIS A 169 -14.89 8.51 -19.41
CA HIS A 169 -13.90 7.79 -20.21
C HIS A 169 -12.67 7.33 -19.40
N LEU A 170 -12.50 7.83 -18.17
CA LEU A 170 -11.42 7.43 -17.25
C LEU A 170 -11.90 6.46 -16.17
N THR A 171 -13.21 6.31 -16.02
CA THR A 171 -13.83 5.27 -15.21
C THR A 171 -14.20 4.10 -16.12
N ILE A 172 -14.74 3.01 -15.55
CA ILE A 172 -15.62 2.16 -16.37
C ILE A 172 -16.72 3.07 -16.92
N PRO A 173 -17.34 2.78 -18.07
CA PRO A 173 -18.57 3.43 -18.50
C PRO A 173 -19.71 3.31 -17.44
N THR A 174 -19.62 4.05 -16.34
CA THR A 174 -20.46 4.01 -15.13
C THR A 174 -21.76 4.80 -15.31
N ALA A 175 -22.45 4.51 -16.39
CA ALA A 175 -23.91 4.59 -16.37
C ALA A 175 -24.56 3.18 -16.44
N ARG A 176 -23.80 2.10 -16.63
CA ARG A 176 -24.44 0.85 -17.05
C ARG A 176 -25.03 -0.04 -15.97
N GLU A 177 -24.46 -0.19 -14.76
CA GLU A 177 -25.00 -1.20 -13.84
C GLU A 177 -24.98 -0.76 -12.36
N PRO A 178 -26.15 -0.50 -11.72
CA PRO A 178 -26.27 -0.22 -10.29
C PRO A 178 -25.60 -1.25 -9.36
N SER A 179 -25.37 -2.45 -9.90
CA SER A 179 -24.74 -3.64 -9.32
C SER A 179 -23.21 -3.69 -9.43
N THR A 180 -22.55 -2.67 -9.98
CA THR A 180 -21.07 -2.58 -9.95
C THR A 180 -20.59 -1.77 -8.74
N LEU A 181 -19.69 -2.37 -7.95
CA LEU A 181 -18.95 -1.67 -6.90
C LEU A 181 -17.67 -1.07 -7.48
N VAL A 182 -17.42 0.20 -7.19
CA VAL A 182 -16.14 0.85 -7.46
C VAL A 182 -15.39 1.05 -6.16
N VAL A 183 -14.16 0.55 -6.10
CA VAL A 183 -13.23 0.72 -4.98
C VAL A 183 -11.99 1.47 -5.42
N GLU A 184 -11.37 2.21 -4.50
CA GLU A 184 -10.13 2.94 -4.69
C GLU A 184 -9.01 2.25 -3.91
N LEU A 185 -7.95 1.85 -4.62
CA LEU A 185 -6.73 1.36 -4.01
C LEU A 185 -5.85 2.56 -3.64
N ALA A 186 -5.49 2.63 -2.36
CA ALA A 186 -4.52 3.59 -1.85
C ALA A 186 -3.45 2.84 -1.03
N TYR A 187 -2.23 3.39 -1.00
CA TYR A 187 -1.16 2.83 -0.18
C TYR A 187 -0.16 3.90 0.23
N ALA A 188 0.55 3.64 1.32
CA ALA A 188 1.66 4.46 1.76
C ALA A 188 2.62 3.64 2.63
N PHE A 189 3.91 3.93 2.52
CA PHE A 189 4.97 3.22 3.23
C PHE A 189 5.88 4.22 3.94
N LEU A 190 6.47 3.79 5.06
CA LEU A 190 7.53 4.52 5.74
C LEU A 190 8.78 4.59 4.85
N PRO A 191 9.59 5.68 4.93
CA PRO A 191 10.75 5.87 4.06
C PRO A 191 11.76 4.71 4.09
N ALA A 192 11.92 4.07 5.26
CA ALA A 192 12.81 2.92 5.41
C ALA A 192 12.48 1.72 4.49
N ALA A 193 11.23 1.64 4.02
CA ALA A 193 10.73 0.59 3.13
C ALA A 193 10.79 0.94 1.63
N TRP A 194 11.10 2.20 1.28
CA TRP A 194 11.11 2.64 -0.11
C TRP A 194 12.26 2.00 -0.91
N GLY A 195 12.03 1.79 -2.22
CA GLY A 195 13.03 1.20 -3.12
C GLY A 195 13.28 -0.31 -2.94
N ARG A 196 12.65 -0.98 -1.97
CA ARG A 196 12.87 -2.41 -1.66
C ARG A 196 11.87 -3.37 -2.33
N GLY A 197 10.94 -2.85 -3.12
CA GLY A 197 9.88 -3.64 -3.79
C GLY A 197 8.72 -4.06 -2.88
N PHE A 198 8.71 -3.68 -1.60
CA PHE A 198 7.66 -4.06 -0.65
C PHE A 198 6.26 -3.57 -1.07
N ALA A 199 6.14 -2.37 -1.64
CA ALA A 199 4.86 -1.88 -2.13
C ALA A 199 4.27 -2.78 -3.24
N THR A 200 5.09 -3.17 -4.22
CA THR A 200 4.67 -4.07 -5.31
C THR A 200 4.24 -5.43 -4.78
N GLU A 201 5.03 -6.03 -3.88
CA GLU A 201 4.72 -7.33 -3.28
C GLU A 201 3.41 -7.29 -2.47
N ALA A 202 3.27 -6.28 -1.61
CA ALA A 202 2.09 -6.13 -0.76
C ALA A 202 0.81 -5.85 -1.57
N ILE A 203 0.89 -4.99 -2.60
CA ILE A 203 -0.26 -4.72 -3.48
C ILE A 203 -0.64 -5.98 -4.27
N THR A 204 0.35 -6.70 -4.81
CA THR A 204 0.11 -7.95 -5.54
C THR A 204 -0.61 -8.97 -4.65
N ALA A 205 -0.19 -9.11 -3.39
CA ALA A 205 -0.86 -9.98 -2.41
C ALA A 205 -2.31 -9.56 -2.15
N VAL A 206 -2.57 -8.27 -1.94
CA VAL A 206 -3.94 -7.75 -1.72
C VAL A 206 -4.84 -7.96 -2.95
N LEU A 207 -4.33 -7.68 -4.16
CA LEU A 207 -5.09 -7.89 -5.40
C LEU A 207 -5.34 -9.38 -5.67
N GLY A 208 -4.36 -10.24 -5.38
CA GLY A 208 -4.50 -11.69 -5.47
C GLY A 208 -5.56 -12.21 -4.49
N ALA A 209 -5.54 -11.76 -3.24
CA ALA A 209 -6.55 -12.11 -2.24
C ALA A 209 -7.95 -11.58 -2.62
N ALA A 210 -8.04 -10.40 -3.23
CA ALA A 210 -9.32 -9.85 -3.67
C ALA A 210 -9.94 -10.63 -4.84
N ARG A 211 -9.10 -11.31 -5.64
CA ARG A 211 -9.49 -12.16 -6.79
C ARG A 211 -9.57 -13.66 -6.46
N SER A 212 -9.23 -14.06 -5.24
CA SER A 212 -9.30 -15.45 -4.83
C SER A 212 -10.76 -15.89 -4.64
N GLU A 213 -11.01 -17.19 -4.46
CA GLU A 213 -12.34 -17.71 -4.13
C GLU A 213 -12.94 -17.05 -2.88
N GLN A 214 -12.13 -16.80 -1.85
CA GLN A 214 -12.57 -16.08 -0.64
C GLN A 214 -12.85 -14.60 -0.93
N GLY A 215 -12.10 -13.99 -1.85
CA GLY A 215 -12.38 -12.66 -2.39
C GLY A 215 -13.73 -12.62 -3.11
N GLU A 216 -13.95 -13.53 -4.06
CA GLU A 216 -15.21 -13.70 -4.79
C GLU A 216 -16.41 -13.84 -3.84
N ALA A 217 -16.29 -14.69 -2.81
CA ALA A 217 -17.32 -14.84 -1.79
C ALA A 217 -17.56 -13.54 -0.99
N PHE A 218 -16.49 -12.79 -0.68
CA PHE A 218 -16.60 -11.49 -0.02
C PHE A 218 -17.34 -10.46 -0.90
N TRP A 219 -17.18 -10.54 -2.22
CA TRP A 219 -17.80 -9.63 -3.18
C TRP A 219 -19.18 -10.05 -3.65
N ALA A 220 -19.71 -11.20 -3.20
CA ALA A 220 -20.87 -11.88 -3.81
C ALA A 220 -22.14 -11.03 -4.02
N GLY A 221 -22.31 -9.93 -3.28
CA GLY A 221 -23.43 -8.99 -3.43
C GLY A 221 -23.37 -8.06 -4.65
N TRP A 222 -22.29 -8.09 -5.43
CA TRP A 222 -22.09 -7.25 -6.61
C TRP A 222 -22.08 -8.09 -7.89
N GLU A 223 -22.35 -7.52 -9.06
CA GLU A 223 -22.14 -8.23 -10.35
C GLU A 223 -20.69 -8.05 -10.82
N GLY A 224 -20.11 -6.88 -10.55
CA GLY A 224 -18.71 -6.57 -10.81
C GLY A 224 -18.10 -5.72 -9.71
N VAL A 225 -16.78 -5.87 -9.51
CA VAL A 225 -15.99 -5.02 -8.63
C VAL A 225 -14.82 -4.43 -9.40
N TRP A 226 -14.83 -3.12 -9.53
CA TRP A 226 -13.78 -2.38 -10.20
C TRP A 226 -12.90 -1.64 -9.23
N MET A 227 -11.60 -1.81 -9.40
CA MET A 227 -10.62 -1.03 -8.69
C MET A 227 -10.14 0.11 -9.57
N ARG A 228 -10.13 1.32 -9.01
CA ARG A 228 -9.40 2.47 -9.54
C ARG A 228 -8.22 2.84 -8.66
N VAL A 229 -7.25 3.53 -9.26
CA VAL A 229 -6.11 4.14 -8.59
C VAL A 229 -5.94 5.53 -9.17
N VAL A 230 -5.73 6.52 -8.32
CA VAL A 230 -5.46 7.90 -8.73
C VAL A 230 -4.05 8.26 -8.26
N VAL A 231 -3.16 8.52 -9.21
CA VAL A 231 -1.76 8.86 -8.92
C VAL A 231 -1.48 10.25 -9.45
N ASN A 232 -0.95 11.15 -8.62
CA ASN A 232 -0.47 12.44 -9.10
C ASN A 232 0.65 12.22 -10.13
N GLU A 233 0.61 12.89 -11.29
CA GLU A 233 1.57 12.69 -12.37
C GLU A 233 3.03 12.95 -11.92
N ARG A 234 3.22 13.80 -10.89
CA ARG A 234 4.52 14.12 -10.29
C ARG A 234 5.04 13.01 -9.36
N ASN A 235 4.31 11.93 -9.17
CA ASN A 235 4.73 10.74 -8.42
C ASN A 235 5.00 9.55 -9.37
N PRO A 236 6.15 9.57 -10.09
CA PRO A 236 6.49 8.50 -11.03
C PRO A 236 6.74 7.16 -10.33
N ALA A 237 7.16 7.18 -9.06
CA ALA A 237 7.41 5.98 -8.28
C ALA A 237 6.12 5.17 -8.07
N SER A 238 5.02 5.82 -7.68
CA SER A 238 3.73 5.13 -7.53
C SER A 238 3.19 4.61 -8.85
N ARG A 239 3.37 5.35 -9.94
CA ARG A 239 2.98 4.88 -11.28
C ARG A 239 3.76 3.63 -11.69
N ALA A 240 5.05 3.57 -11.39
CA ALA A 240 5.88 2.39 -11.65
C ALA A 240 5.43 1.17 -10.82
N VAL A 241 5.08 1.38 -9.55
CA VAL A 241 4.52 0.31 -8.70
C VAL A 241 3.23 -0.25 -9.30
N MET A 242 2.28 0.60 -9.70
CA MET A 242 1.02 0.16 -10.29
C MET A 242 1.21 -0.64 -11.58
N ARG A 243 2.12 -0.21 -12.47
CA ARG A 243 2.45 -0.95 -13.70
C ARG A 243 3.01 -2.33 -13.40
N ARG A 244 3.91 -2.46 -12.42
CA ARG A 244 4.46 -3.75 -11.99
C ARG A 244 3.41 -4.68 -11.37
N CYS A 245 2.35 -4.12 -10.80
CA CYS A 245 1.22 -4.89 -10.28
C CYS A 245 0.18 -5.24 -11.36
N GLY A 246 0.47 -4.95 -12.64
CA GLY A 246 -0.45 -5.23 -13.76
C GLY A 246 -1.67 -4.31 -13.82
N VAL A 247 -1.66 -3.17 -13.11
CA VAL A 247 -2.78 -2.22 -13.15
C VAL A 247 -2.66 -1.35 -14.40
N GLN A 248 -3.71 -1.35 -15.22
CA GLN A 248 -3.72 -0.66 -16.51
C GLN A 248 -3.95 0.84 -16.34
N GLU A 249 -3.14 1.65 -17.05
CA GLU A 249 -3.35 3.09 -17.18
C GLU A 249 -4.58 3.36 -18.07
N ARG A 250 -5.51 4.19 -17.59
CA ARG A 250 -6.75 4.54 -18.29
C ARG A 250 -6.66 5.91 -18.97
N GLY A 251 -5.89 6.83 -18.39
CA GLY A 251 -5.62 8.13 -18.97
C GLY A 251 -5.19 9.16 -17.93
N VAL A 252 -5.15 10.42 -18.36
CA VAL A 252 -4.78 11.56 -17.51
C VAL A 252 -6.00 12.45 -17.32
N PHE A 253 -6.30 12.79 -16.07
CA PHE A 253 -7.31 13.76 -15.68
C PHE A 253 -6.66 15.07 -15.26
N GLU A 254 -7.05 16.17 -15.91
CA GLU A 254 -6.69 17.51 -15.46
C GLU A 254 -7.67 17.93 -14.36
N TRP A 255 -7.24 17.84 -13.12
CA TRP A 255 -8.04 18.22 -11.97
C TRP A 255 -7.93 19.73 -11.72
N LYS A 256 -9.07 20.36 -11.46
CA LYS A 256 -9.20 21.74 -10.96
C LYS A 256 -10.27 21.74 -9.86
N GLY A 257 -9.96 22.29 -8.69
CA GLY A 257 -10.89 22.26 -7.56
C GLY A 257 -10.41 23.05 -6.35
N GLU A 258 -10.98 22.72 -5.19
CA GLU A 258 -10.57 23.28 -3.91
C GLU A 258 -9.11 22.98 -3.60
N ALA A 259 -8.45 23.84 -2.84
CA ALA A 259 -7.04 23.66 -2.50
C ALA A 259 -6.83 22.36 -1.71
N VAL A 260 -6.00 21.46 -2.22
CA VAL A 260 -5.56 20.24 -1.53
C VAL A 260 -4.06 20.28 -1.27
N PHE A 261 -3.61 19.70 -0.16
CA PHE A 261 -2.19 19.58 0.13
C PHE A 261 -1.65 18.31 -0.54
N ILE A 262 -0.76 18.45 -1.53
CA ILE A 262 -0.16 17.29 -2.23
C ILE A 262 1.22 17.64 -2.78
N GLY A 263 2.15 16.69 -2.67
CA GLY A 263 3.55 16.87 -3.03
C GLY A 263 4.26 17.94 -2.17
N GLY A 264 3.82 18.14 -0.93
CA GLY A 264 4.40 19.13 -0.01
C GLY A 264 3.91 20.59 -0.21
N SER A 265 2.90 20.82 -1.04
CA SER A 265 2.37 22.17 -1.32
C SER A 265 0.84 22.16 -1.46
N TRP A 266 0.18 23.27 -1.13
CA TRP A 266 -1.23 23.48 -1.48
C TRP A 266 -1.39 23.70 -2.99
N ARG A 267 -2.36 23.03 -3.61
CA ARG A 267 -2.62 23.08 -5.05
C ARG A 267 -4.12 23.15 -5.33
N THR A 268 -4.50 23.93 -6.35
CA THR A 268 -5.89 24.02 -6.85
C THR A 268 -6.06 23.38 -8.23
N GLU A 269 -4.95 22.98 -8.85
CA GLU A 269 -4.93 22.24 -10.11
C GLU A 269 -3.75 21.25 -10.13
N ASP A 270 -3.94 20.11 -10.78
CA ASP A 270 -2.86 19.15 -11.05
C ASP A 270 -3.27 18.15 -12.14
N ARG A 271 -2.32 17.34 -12.60
CA ARG A 271 -2.54 16.24 -13.54
C ARG A 271 -2.52 14.93 -12.78
N LEU A 272 -3.58 14.14 -12.93
CA LEU A 272 -3.78 12.89 -12.22
C LEU A 272 -3.83 11.74 -13.22
N VAL A 273 -2.93 10.78 -13.07
CA VAL A 273 -2.95 9.53 -13.85
C VAL A 273 -3.96 8.60 -13.20
N VAL A 274 -4.99 8.23 -13.97
CA VAL A 274 -6.02 7.27 -13.55
C VAL A 274 -5.64 5.90 -14.05
N LEU A 275 -5.61 4.92 -13.15
CA LEU A 275 -5.38 3.52 -13.46
C LEU A 275 -6.53 2.67 -12.91
N GLY A 276 -6.74 1.48 -13.45
CA GLY A 276 -7.77 0.59 -12.91
C GLY A 276 -7.94 -0.73 -13.66
N GLY A 277 -8.69 -1.62 -13.04
CA GLY A 277 -9.00 -2.94 -13.57
C GLY A 277 -10.04 -3.67 -12.71
N TRP A 278 -10.59 -4.74 -13.27
CA TRP A 278 -11.53 -5.59 -12.56
C TRP A 278 -10.83 -6.41 -11.48
N LEU A 279 -11.46 -6.44 -10.30
CA LEU A 279 -11.17 -7.42 -9.25
C LEU A 279 -12.11 -8.62 -9.35
N ARG A 280 -13.29 -8.43 -9.92
CA ARG A 280 -14.33 -9.44 -10.11
C ARG A 280 -15.27 -9.04 -11.24
N GLY A 281 -15.67 -10.01 -12.07
CA GLY A 281 -16.59 -9.82 -13.20
C GLY A 281 -16.04 -8.91 -14.31
N GLY A 282 -16.92 -8.46 -15.21
CA GLY A 282 -16.65 -7.36 -16.15
C GLY A 282 -15.86 -7.69 -17.43
N GLU A 283 -15.90 -8.94 -17.89
CA GLU A 283 -15.50 -9.30 -19.26
C GLU A 283 -16.58 -8.95 -20.30
#